data_AF-A0A1L7I956-F1
#
_entry.id   AF-A0A1L7I956-F1
#
_cell.length_a   1.000
_cell.length_b   1.000
_cell.length_c   1.000
_cell.angle_alpha   90.00
_cell.angle_beta   90.00
_cell.angle_gamma   90.00
#
_symmetry.space_group_name_H-M   'P 1'
#
loop_
_entity.id
_entity.type
_entity.pdbx_description
1 polymer ?
#
loop_
_entity_poly.entity_id
_entity_poly.type
_entity_poly.pdbx_seq_one_letter_code
_entity_poly.pdbx_strand_id
1 'polypeptide(L)'
;MFIGIFLFDSNPSLFIKSEISSEAWQPKDVDAELASGFMPSDVKYGYQLIAESSKYMGPQAQDPGMRYAGNNLACINCHLKAGTQPGSASWVGVTERFPQFRGRSNSEGTIEDRINGCMQRSMDGEKLPTESREMKSIVAYMKWLGEDLPEEREKEFKGFPKINIPDIAVNLEKGKALFIKECAVCHGEDGQGQRLADSTKGYQYPPLWGPDSYNNGAGMHRVITAAQFIKGNMPFGQATWDNPKLSDEEAYHLAGYINSFERPQKSNLEKDYPDLKLKPVSTPYGPWADTFSSTQHKYGPFPPIMEYYQQEYGLTKNK
;
A
#
# COMPACT_ATOMS: atom_id res chain seq x y z
N MET A 1 -6.06 -3.66 -48.02
CA MET A 1 -5.38 -4.91 -47.62
C MET A 1 -4.01 -5.10 -48.28
N PHE A 2 -3.71 -4.48 -49.44
CA PHE A 2 -2.44 -4.71 -50.15
C PHE A 2 -1.23 -3.85 -49.71
N ILE A 3 -1.45 -2.66 -49.12
CA ILE A 3 -0.34 -1.76 -48.72
C ILE A 3 0.38 -2.24 -47.45
N GLY A 4 -0.37 -2.78 -46.47
CA GLY A 4 0.21 -3.29 -45.22
C GLY A 4 1.09 -4.52 -45.41
N ILE A 5 0.72 -5.42 -46.33
CA ILE A 5 1.49 -6.63 -46.66
C ILE A 5 2.79 -6.26 -47.38
N PHE A 6 2.73 -5.29 -48.31
CA PHE A 6 3.92 -4.84 -49.04
C PHE A 6 4.93 -4.11 -48.12
N LEU A 7 4.44 -3.32 -47.14
CA LEU A 7 5.29 -2.67 -46.13
C LEU A 7 5.93 -3.68 -45.17
N PHE A 8 5.22 -4.76 -44.81
CA PHE A 8 5.75 -5.82 -43.95
C PHE A 8 6.87 -6.61 -44.64
N ASP A 9 6.71 -6.94 -45.92
CA ASP A 9 7.73 -7.67 -46.70
C ASP A 9 8.97 -6.82 -47.01
N SER A 10 8.79 -5.51 -47.20
CA SER A 10 9.89 -4.60 -47.57
C SER A 10 10.65 -4.03 -46.38
N ASN A 11 10.02 -3.89 -45.21
CA ASN A 11 10.64 -3.41 -43.98
C ASN A 11 9.99 -4.07 -42.75
N PRO A 12 10.26 -5.36 -42.49
CA PRO A 12 9.69 -6.07 -41.33
C PRO A 12 10.08 -5.42 -39.99
N SER A 13 11.19 -4.67 -39.96
CA SER A 13 11.64 -3.87 -38.80
C SER A 13 10.70 -2.73 -38.41
N LEU A 14 9.83 -2.24 -39.32
CA LEU A 14 8.78 -1.28 -38.99
C LEU A 14 7.64 -1.89 -38.14
N PHE A 15 7.58 -3.22 -38.09
CA PHE A 15 6.57 -3.99 -37.35
C PHE A 15 7.16 -4.79 -36.19
N ILE A 16 8.49 -4.78 -36.03
CA ILE A 16 9.14 -5.20 -34.80
C ILE A 16 8.85 -4.09 -33.79
N LYS A 17 7.95 -4.35 -32.83
CA LYS A 17 7.81 -3.51 -31.65
C LYS A 17 9.22 -3.39 -31.07
N SER A 18 9.81 -2.19 -31.09
CA SER A 18 11.12 -2.00 -30.48
C SER A 18 10.97 -2.37 -29.02
N GLU A 19 11.49 -3.52 -28.62
CA GLU A 19 11.58 -3.88 -27.21
C GLU A 19 12.46 -2.81 -26.58
N ILE A 20 11.84 -1.97 -25.74
CA ILE A 20 12.58 -1.04 -24.91
C ILE A 20 13.48 -1.92 -24.07
N SER A 21 14.80 -1.76 -24.17
CA SER A 21 15.70 -2.56 -23.35
C SER A 21 15.38 -2.33 -21.88
N SER A 22 15.58 -3.35 -21.06
CA SER A 22 15.27 -3.31 -19.63
C SER A 22 15.91 -2.13 -18.91
N GLU A 23 17.12 -1.75 -19.34
CA GLU A 23 17.85 -0.59 -18.83
C GLU A 23 17.26 0.74 -19.27
N ALA A 24 16.62 0.80 -20.44
CA ALA A 24 16.03 2.02 -21.00
C ALA A 24 14.60 2.27 -20.49
N TRP A 25 13.88 1.25 -20.03
CA TRP A 25 12.52 1.42 -19.53
C TRP A 25 12.52 2.23 -18.23
N GLN A 26 11.59 3.16 -18.10
CA GLN A 26 11.38 3.94 -16.88
C GLN A 26 9.90 3.90 -16.51
N PRO A 27 9.56 3.88 -15.20
CA PRO A 27 8.19 4.09 -14.77
C PRO A 27 7.64 5.39 -15.35
N LYS A 28 6.36 5.38 -15.74
CA LYS A 28 5.71 6.57 -16.29
C LYS A 28 5.79 7.75 -15.31
N ASP A 29 6.15 8.92 -15.82
CA ASP A 29 6.07 10.19 -15.09
C ASP A 29 4.63 10.71 -15.16
N VAL A 30 3.84 10.36 -14.13
CA VAL A 30 2.40 10.64 -14.08
C VAL A 30 2.10 12.14 -14.16
N ASP A 31 2.93 12.98 -13.55
CA ASP A 31 2.73 14.43 -13.55
C ASP A 31 3.00 15.01 -14.95
N ALA A 32 4.05 14.56 -15.63
CA ALA A 32 4.34 14.95 -17.01
C ALA A 32 3.23 14.49 -17.97
N GLU A 33 2.73 13.26 -17.82
CA GLU A 33 1.64 12.70 -18.62
C GLU A 33 0.33 13.48 -18.44
N LEU A 34 0.01 13.89 -17.21
CA LEU A 34 -1.13 14.76 -16.93
C LEU A 34 -0.99 16.15 -17.55
N ALA A 35 0.21 16.74 -17.47
CA ALA A 35 0.49 18.07 -18.02
C ALA A 35 0.45 18.08 -19.56
N SER A 36 0.87 16.98 -20.19
CA SER A 36 0.82 16.83 -21.65
C SER A 36 -0.60 16.72 -22.20
N GLY A 37 -1.55 16.25 -21.37
CA GLY A 37 -2.94 16.03 -21.76
C GLY A 37 -3.20 14.75 -22.57
N PHE A 38 -2.18 13.91 -22.80
CA PHE A 38 -2.32 12.67 -23.57
C PHE A 38 -2.80 11.46 -22.76
N MET A 39 -2.90 11.60 -21.43
CA MET A 39 -3.42 10.54 -20.58
C MET A 39 -4.87 10.17 -20.97
N PRO A 40 -5.15 8.89 -21.29
CA PRO A 40 -6.51 8.45 -21.64
C PRO A 40 -7.53 8.82 -20.57
N SER A 41 -8.77 9.14 -20.96
CA SER A 41 -9.78 9.70 -20.03
C SER A 41 -10.08 8.78 -18.84
N ASP A 42 -10.16 7.47 -19.07
CA ASP A 42 -10.45 6.51 -17.99
C ASP A 42 -9.24 6.29 -17.08
N VAL A 43 -8.02 6.35 -17.63
CA VAL A 43 -6.76 6.33 -16.86
C VAL A 43 -6.66 7.58 -15.99
N LYS A 44 -6.96 8.76 -16.55
CA LYS A 44 -6.99 10.02 -15.82
C LYS A 44 -8.03 10.02 -14.71
N TYR A 45 -9.22 9.45 -14.97
CA TYR A 45 -10.23 9.33 -13.93
C TYR A 45 -9.81 8.34 -12.82
N GLY A 46 -9.19 7.21 -13.18
CA GLY A 46 -8.60 6.28 -12.21
C GLY A 46 -7.53 6.95 -11.35
N TYR A 47 -6.63 7.72 -11.95
CA TYR A 47 -5.65 8.54 -11.25
C TYR A 47 -6.30 9.51 -10.26
N GLN A 48 -7.33 10.25 -10.69
CA GLN A 48 -8.05 11.18 -9.81
C GLN A 48 -8.66 10.48 -8.60
N LEU A 49 -9.27 9.31 -8.78
CA LEU A 49 -9.86 8.55 -7.69
C LEU A 49 -8.82 8.11 -6.64
N ILE A 50 -7.62 7.70 -7.04
CA ILE A 50 -6.60 7.20 -6.10
C ILE A 50 -5.67 8.29 -5.55
N ALA A 51 -5.39 9.33 -6.33
CA ALA A 51 -4.50 10.43 -5.94
C ALA A 51 -5.25 11.51 -5.16
N GLU A 52 -6.51 11.75 -5.52
CA GLU A 52 -7.39 12.73 -4.88
C GLU A 52 -8.58 12.03 -4.20
N SER A 53 -8.35 10.85 -3.59
CA SER A 53 -9.44 10.04 -3.01
C SER A 53 -10.30 10.81 -2.01
N SER A 54 -9.70 11.65 -1.15
CA SER A 54 -10.45 12.50 -0.22
C SER A 54 -11.49 13.39 -0.94
N LYS A 55 -11.12 13.93 -2.10
CA LYS A 55 -11.97 14.86 -2.85
C LYS A 55 -13.08 14.13 -3.61
N TYR A 56 -12.74 13.02 -4.26
CA TYR A 56 -13.69 12.30 -5.13
C TYR A 56 -14.47 11.21 -4.41
N MET A 57 -13.92 10.62 -3.35
CA MET A 57 -14.50 9.50 -2.63
C MET A 57 -14.57 9.68 -1.10
N GLY A 58 -13.97 10.73 -0.55
CA GLY A 58 -13.92 10.97 0.89
C GLY A 58 -15.24 11.46 1.48
N PRO A 59 -15.29 11.66 2.81
CA PRO A 59 -16.50 12.08 3.53
C PRO A 59 -17.11 13.40 3.02
N GLN A 60 -16.29 14.25 2.41
CA GLN A 60 -16.66 15.57 1.88
C GLN A 60 -16.84 15.57 0.35
N ALA A 61 -16.85 14.41 -0.31
CA ALA A 61 -17.07 14.36 -1.76
C ALA A 61 -18.39 15.04 -2.14
N GLN A 62 -18.34 15.78 -3.25
CA GLN A 62 -19.45 16.61 -3.72
C GLN A 62 -20.71 15.79 -3.97
N ASP A 63 -20.56 14.63 -4.62
CA ASP A 63 -21.64 13.66 -4.79
C ASP A 63 -21.73 12.74 -3.56
N PRO A 64 -22.84 12.76 -2.80
CA PRO A 64 -23.03 11.84 -1.68
C PRO A 64 -22.94 10.36 -2.08
N GLY A 65 -23.33 10.01 -3.32
CA GLY A 65 -23.23 8.64 -3.83
C GLY A 65 -21.79 8.16 -4.02
N MET A 66 -20.83 9.07 -4.03
CA MET A 66 -19.41 8.78 -4.18
C MET A 66 -18.66 8.69 -2.85
N ARG A 67 -19.29 8.95 -1.70
CA ARG A 67 -18.66 8.95 -0.37
C ARG A 67 -18.36 7.53 0.14
N TYR A 68 -17.46 6.84 -0.55
CA TYR A 68 -17.06 5.47 -0.24
C TYR A 68 -16.01 5.39 0.87
N ALA A 69 -15.14 6.40 1.04
CA ALA A 69 -14.13 6.43 2.09
C ALA A 69 -14.67 7.09 3.37
N GLY A 70 -14.37 6.50 4.52
CA GLY A 70 -14.75 7.01 5.84
C GLY A 70 -13.74 7.98 6.44
N ASN A 71 -12.54 8.07 5.87
CA ASN A 71 -11.50 9.02 6.24
C ASN A 71 -11.06 9.90 5.06
N ASN A 72 -10.25 10.91 5.32
CA ASN A 72 -9.75 11.86 4.31
C ASN A 72 -8.32 11.52 3.81
N LEU A 73 -7.92 10.25 3.89
CA LEU A 73 -6.69 9.78 3.24
C LEU A 73 -6.88 9.71 1.71
N ALA A 74 -5.76 9.60 1.00
CA ALA A 74 -5.67 9.22 -0.40
C ALA A 74 -4.80 7.97 -0.54
N CYS A 75 -5.03 7.15 -1.56
CA CYS A 75 -4.24 5.93 -1.76
C CYS A 75 -2.74 6.26 -1.87
N ILE A 76 -2.41 7.40 -2.46
CA ILE A 76 -1.04 7.89 -2.64
C ILE A 76 -0.33 8.30 -1.34
N ASN A 77 -1.06 8.41 -0.21
CA ASN A 77 -0.42 8.64 1.09
C ASN A 77 0.43 7.43 1.54
N CYS A 78 0.13 6.23 1.02
CA CYS A 78 0.91 5.01 1.25
C CYS A 78 1.59 4.50 -0.03
N HIS A 79 1.01 4.78 -1.19
CA HIS A 79 1.51 4.37 -2.50
C HIS A 79 2.20 5.55 -3.19
N LEU A 80 3.45 5.79 -2.83
CA LEU A 80 4.18 7.01 -3.15
C LEU A 80 4.40 7.20 -4.66
N LYS A 81 4.61 8.47 -5.05
CA LYS A 81 4.74 8.91 -6.45
C LYS A 81 3.61 8.38 -7.34
N ALA A 82 2.36 8.61 -6.91
CA ALA A 82 1.18 8.10 -7.62
C ALA A 82 1.21 6.58 -7.89
N GLY A 83 1.87 5.83 -7.00
CA GLY A 83 2.04 4.38 -7.07
C GLY A 83 3.17 3.89 -7.97
N THR A 84 4.06 4.74 -8.47
CA THR A 84 5.19 4.31 -9.31
C THR A 84 6.47 4.01 -8.53
N GLN A 85 6.56 4.38 -7.25
CA GLN A 85 7.78 4.24 -6.47
C GLN A 85 8.05 2.78 -6.02
N PRO A 86 9.20 2.18 -6.38
CA PRO A 86 9.65 0.92 -5.81
C PRO A 86 9.76 0.99 -4.28
N GLY A 87 9.50 -0.13 -3.61
CA GLY A 87 9.56 -0.20 -2.14
C GLY A 87 8.43 0.54 -1.39
N SER A 88 7.46 1.14 -2.09
CA SER A 88 6.25 1.73 -1.50
C SER A 88 4.97 1.03 -1.97
N ALA A 89 5.03 -0.30 -2.14
CA ALA A 89 3.95 -1.13 -2.67
C ALA A 89 3.41 -0.59 -4.01
N SER A 90 4.29 -0.39 -4.98
CA SER A 90 3.97 0.15 -6.29
C SER A 90 2.86 -0.63 -7.01
N TRP A 91 2.09 0.11 -7.80
CA TRP A 91 1.07 -0.38 -8.71
C TRP A 91 1.61 -0.76 -10.09
N VAL A 92 2.86 -0.43 -10.40
CA VAL A 92 3.53 -0.89 -11.63
C VAL A 92 3.50 -2.42 -11.65
N GLY A 93 2.99 -2.98 -12.76
CA GLY A 93 2.80 -4.43 -12.94
C GLY A 93 1.88 -5.08 -11.90
N VAL A 94 1.03 -4.33 -11.19
CA VAL A 94 0.19 -4.93 -10.12
C VAL A 94 -0.88 -5.84 -10.65
N THR A 95 -1.44 -5.55 -11.81
CA THR A 95 -2.54 -6.33 -12.39
C THR A 95 -2.09 -7.70 -12.88
N GLU A 96 -0.83 -7.82 -13.32
CA GLU A 96 -0.23 -9.10 -13.74
C GLU A 96 -0.04 -10.07 -12.57
N ARG A 97 -0.10 -9.56 -11.33
CA ARG A 97 0.00 -10.34 -10.09
C ARG A 97 -1.35 -10.85 -9.60
N PHE A 98 -2.43 -10.69 -10.38
CA PHE A 98 -3.78 -11.15 -10.02
C PHE A 98 -4.41 -12.00 -11.15
N PRO A 99 -5.25 -13.00 -10.82
CA PRO A 99 -5.71 -13.38 -9.47
C PRO A 99 -4.58 -13.95 -8.59
N GLN A 100 -4.73 -13.80 -7.26
CA GLN A 100 -3.80 -14.40 -6.31
C GLN A 100 -4.51 -14.89 -5.05
N PHE A 101 -3.94 -15.91 -4.43
CA PHE A 101 -4.37 -16.38 -3.12
C PHE A 101 -4.19 -15.31 -2.05
N ARG A 102 -5.23 -15.11 -1.23
CA ARG A 102 -5.24 -14.15 -0.13
C ARG A 102 -5.56 -14.83 1.18
N GLY A 103 -4.57 -14.91 2.07
CA GLY A 103 -4.75 -15.54 3.38
C GLY A 103 -5.89 -14.92 4.22
N ARG A 104 -6.20 -13.63 4.03
CA ARG A 104 -7.30 -12.97 4.75
C ARG A 104 -8.68 -13.49 4.37
N SER A 105 -8.91 -13.84 3.11
CA SER A 105 -10.16 -14.46 2.66
C SER A 105 -10.09 -15.97 2.56
N ASN A 106 -8.88 -16.54 2.64
CA ASN A 106 -8.60 -17.95 2.39
C ASN A 106 -9.12 -18.40 1.01
N SER A 107 -8.92 -17.56 0.00
CA SER A 107 -9.40 -17.78 -1.37
C SER A 107 -8.49 -17.10 -2.39
N GLU A 108 -8.58 -17.51 -3.65
CA GLU A 108 -8.16 -16.67 -4.78
C GLU A 108 -9.00 -15.38 -4.78
N GLY A 109 -8.38 -14.26 -5.13
CA GLY A 109 -9.06 -12.97 -5.26
C GLY A 109 -8.48 -12.15 -6.39
N THR A 110 -9.29 -11.23 -6.92
CA THR A 110 -8.93 -10.37 -8.04
C THR A 110 -8.26 -9.07 -7.59
N ILE A 111 -7.83 -8.23 -8.55
CA ILE A 111 -7.32 -6.89 -8.24
C ILE A 111 -8.41 -5.99 -7.64
N GLU A 112 -9.66 -6.15 -8.08
CA GLU A 112 -10.82 -5.45 -7.54
C GLU A 112 -11.08 -5.85 -6.09
N ASP A 113 -10.95 -7.14 -5.75
CA ASP A 113 -11.01 -7.60 -4.36
C ASP A 113 -9.88 -7.01 -3.50
N ARG A 114 -8.71 -6.79 -4.10
CA ARG A 114 -7.57 -6.15 -3.42
C ARG A 114 -7.83 -4.67 -3.15
N ILE A 115 -8.38 -3.95 -4.12
CA ILE A 115 -8.78 -2.54 -4.02
C ILE A 115 -9.86 -2.38 -2.95
N ASN A 116 -10.92 -3.19 -3.01
CA ASN A 116 -11.98 -3.17 -2.00
C ASN A 116 -11.47 -3.55 -0.60
N GLY A 117 -10.46 -4.42 -0.53
CA GLY A 117 -9.74 -4.67 0.72
C GLY A 117 -9.02 -3.44 1.28
N CYS A 118 -8.50 -2.55 0.43
CA CYS A 118 -7.94 -1.25 0.86
C CYS A 118 -9.04 -0.28 1.29
N MET A 119 -10.12 -0.16 0.50
CA MET A 119 -11.22 0.76 0.81
C MET A 119 -11.78 0.50 2.21
N GLN A 120 -12.05 -0.76 2.55
CA GLN A 120 -12.63 -1.14 3.84
C GLN A 120 -11.70 -1.02 5.06
N ARG A 121 -10.44 -0.62 4.86
CA ARG A 121 -9.37 -0.72 5.87
C ARG A 121 -8.50 0.52 5.92
N SER A 122 -7.77 0.76 4.85
CA SER A 122 -6.92 1.95 4.73
C SER A 122 -7.77 3.21 4.60
N MET A 123 -8.87 3.13 3.85
CA MET A 123 -9.79 4.26 3.65
C MET A 123 -10.96 4.29 4.65
N ASP A 124 -10.96 3.38 5.62
CA ASP A 124 -12.01 3.19 6.63
C ASP A 124 -13.45 3.24 6.08
N GLY A 125 -13.65 2.70 4.89
CA GLY A 125 -14.86 2.92 4.12
C GLY A 125 -15.59 1.66 3.68
N GLU A 126 -16.36 1.82 2.62
CA GLU A 126 -17.16 0.77 1.99
C GLU A 126 -16.55 0.29 0.67
N LYS A 127 -17.03 -0.86 0.20
CA LYS A 127 -16.61 -1.38 -1.10
C LYS A 127 -17.17 -0.52 -2.24
N LEU A 128 -16.35 -0.32 -3.26
CA LEU A 128 -16.80 0.08 -4.58
C LEU A 128 -17.49 -1.12 -5.27
N PRO A 129 -18.59 -0.92 -6.01
CA PRO A 129 -19.16 -1.98 -6.83
C PRO A 129 -18.13 -2.44 -7.87
N THR A 130 -17.87 -3.74 -7.95
CA THR A 130 -16.82 -4.32 -8.80
C THR A 130 -16.95 -3.93 -10.27
N GLU A 131 -18.19 -3.84 -10.76
CA GLU A 131 -18.48 -3.51 -12.17
C GLU A 131 -18.62 -2.00 -12.44
N SER A 132 -18.42 -1.15 -11.41
CA SER A 132 -18.61 0.29 -11.54
C SER A 132 -17.55 0.94 -12.45
N ARG A 133 -17.88 2.13 -12.95
CA ARG A 133 -16.94 2.93 -13.75
C ARG A 133 -15.69 3.26 -12.94
N GLU A 134 -15.85 3.54 -11.65
CA GLU A 134 -14.78 3.91 -10.71
C GLU A 134 -13.79 2.76 -10.55
N MET A 135 -14.27 1.55 -10.26
CA MET A 135 -13.42 0.37 -10.14
C MET A 135 -12.67 0.09 -11.45
N LYS A 136 -13.39 0.10 -12.58
CA LYS A 136 -12.80 -0.11 -13.92
C LYS A 136 -11.73 0.93 -14.26
N SER A 137 -11.94 2.18 -13.87
CA SER A 137 -11.00 3.28 -14.11
C SER A 137 -9.76 3.18 -13.22
N ILE A 138 -9.91 2.82 -11.95
CA ILE A 138 -8.78 2.55 -11.05
C ILE A 138 -7.92 1.40 -11.62
N VAL A 139 -8.55 0.32 -12.06
CA VAL A 139 -7.84 -0.81 -12.68
C VAL A 139 -7.18 -0.39 -14.00
N ALA A 140 -7.84 0.42 -14.83
CA ALA A 140 -7.26 0.95 -16.07
C ALA A 140 -5.99 1.77 -15.79
N TYR A 141 -5.99 2.61 -14.76
CA TYR A 141 -4.80 3.33 -14.34
C TYR A 141 -3.66 2.40 -13.89
N MET A 142 -3.98 1.37 -13.09
CA MET A 142 -2.99 0.39 -12.65
C MET A 142 -2.39 -0.42 -13.82
N LYS A 143 -3.21 -0.78 -14.82
CA LYS A 143 -2.74 -1.43 -16.06
C LYS A 143 -1.81 -0.50 -16.84
N TRP A 144 -2.25 0.75 -17.02
CA TRP A 144 -1.48 1.76 -17.74
C TRP A 144 -0.09 1.94 -17.12
N LEU A 145 0.04 2.01 -15.79
CA LEU A 145 1.35 2.09 -15.13
C LEU A 145 2.31 0.93 -15.44
N GLY A 146 1.79 -0.24 -15.80
CA GLY A 146 2.57 -1.44 -16.13
C GLY A 146 2.84 -1.62 -17.62
N GLU A 147 2.38 -0.73 -18.50
CA GLU A 147 2.63 -0.84 -19.94
C GLU A 147 4.13 -0.90 -20.25
N ASP A 148 4.49 -1.86 -21.11
CA ASP A 148 5.86 -2.11 -21.56
C ASP A 148 6.87 -2.43 -20.44
N LEU A 149 6.40 -2.77 -19.24
CA LEU A 149 7.25 -3.21 -18.12
C LEU A 149 8.03 -4.47 -18.50
N PRO A 150 9.38 -4.45 -18.45
CA PRO A 150 10.20 -5.65 -18.64
C PRO A 150 9.95 -6.68 -17.53
N GLU A 151 9.79 -7.95 -17.90
CA GLU A 151 9.46 -9.05 -16.97
C GLU A 151 10.50 -9.19 -15.85
N GLU A 152 11.78 -9.04 -16.18
CA GLU A 152 12.89 -9.12 -15.23
C GLU A 152 12.86 -8.03 -14.16
N ARG A 153 12.17 -6.90 -14.41
CA ARG A 153 12.07 -5.75 -13.50
C ARG A 153 10.80 -5.75 -12.67
N GLU A 154 9.84 -6.63 -12.94
CA GLU A 154 8.56 -6.68 -12.21
C GLU A 154 8.76 -6.80 -10.69
N LYS A 155 9.80 -7.55 -10.27
CA LYS A 155 10.14 -7.76 -8.86
C LYS A 155 10.54 -6.48 -8.12
N GLU A 156 11.07 -5.47 -8.82
CA GLU A 156 11.50 -4.19 -8.23
C GLU A 156 10.32 -3.44 -7.59
N PHE A 157 9.14 -3.54 -8.19
CA PHE A 157 7.94 -2.79 -7.81
C PHE A 157 7.08 -3.49 -6.75
N LYS A 158 7.45 -4.70 -6.34
CA LYS A 158 6.62 -5.53 -5.46
C LYS A 158 6.82 -5.18 -3.99
N GLY A 159 5.80 -4.55 -3.40
CA GLY A 159 5.65 -4.45 -1.95
C GLY A 159 6.61 -3.46 -1.28
N PHE A 160 7.01 -3.75 -0.05
CA PHE A 160 7.92 -2.94 0.75
C PHE A 160 9.26 -3.67 0.92
N PRO A 161 10.39 -2.97 1.15
CA PRO A 161 11.64 -3.62 1.48
C PRO A 161 11.50 -4.49 2.72
N LYS A 162 12.28 -5.57 2.78
CA LYS A 162 12.33 -6.41 3.98
C LYS A 162 13.16 -5.70 5.05
N ILE A 163 12.82 -5.99 6.31
CA ILE A 163 13.65 -5.67 7.46
C ILE A 163 14.05 -6.98 8.15
N ASN A 164 15.19 -6.98 8.82
CA ASN A 164 15.50 -7.98 9.82
C ASN A 164 14.63 -7.69 11.04
N ILE A 165 13.67 -8.59 11.32
CA ILE A 165 12.75 -8.42 12.45
C ILE A 165 13.55 -8.62 13.74
N PRO A 166 13.63 -7.61 14.63
CA PRO A 166 14.39 -7.75 15.87
C PRO A 166 13.81 -8.84 16.78
N ASP A 167 14.68 -9.56 17.50
CA ASP A 167 14.29 -10.52 18.54
C ASP A 167 14.02 -9.84 19.89
N ILE A 168 13.35 -8.69 19.83
CA ILE A 168 12.96 -7.89 20.99
C ILE A 168 11.54 -7.36 20.80
N ALA A 169 10.86 -7.10 21.92
CA ALA A 169 9.62 -6.34 21.90
C ALA A 169 9.89 -4.88 21.49
N VAL A 170 8.88 -4.25 20.90
CA VAL A 170 8.84 -2.80 20.65
C VAL A 170 9.12 -2.04 21.94
N ASN A 171 10.01 -1.06 21.85
CA ASN A 171 10.25 -0.07 22.89
C ASN A 171 9.58 1.25 22.50
N LEU A 172 8.47 1.58 23.16
CA LEU A 172 7.67 2.77 22.85
C LEU A 172 8.41 4.07 23.14
N GLU A 173 9.32 4.12 24.13
CA GLU A 173 10.11 5.32 24.42
C GLU A 173 11.15 5.60 23.33
N LYS A 174 11.83 4.56 22.83
CA LYS A 174 12.69 4.66 21.64
C LYS A 174 11.89 5.14 20.42
N GLY A 175 10.73 4.53 20.18
CA GLY A 175 9.84 4.92 19.09
C GLY A 175 9.35 6.37 19.18
N LYS A 176 8.98 6.82 20.38
CA LYS A 176 8.59 8.21 20.66
C LYS A 176 9.73 9.20 20.40
N ALA A 177 10.93 8.89 20.88
CA ALA A 177 12.10 9.74 20.64
C ALA A 177 12.40 9.90 19.14
N LEU A 178 12.31 8.80 18.38
CA LEU A 178 12.43 8.82 16.92
C LEU A 178 11.31 9.62 16.26
N PHE A 179 10.07 9.48 16.72
CA PHE A 179 8.93 10.22 16.18
C PHE A 179 9.10 11.73 16.34
N ILE A 180 9.46 12.19 17.54
CA ILE A 180 9.71 13.60 17.83
C ILE A 180 10.82 14.15 16.93
N LYS A 181 11.91 13.39 16.79
CA LYS A 181 13.09 13.81 16.03
C LYS A 181 12.85 13.84 14.51
N GLU A 182 12.15 12.84 13.97
CA GLU A 182 12.16 12.56 12.52
C GLU A 182 10.80 12.76 11.84
N CYS A 183 9.69 12.76 12.60
CA CYS A 183 8.33 12.64 12.04
C CYS A 183 7.41 13.81 12.40
N ALA A 184 7.49 14.31 13.63
CA ALA A 184 6.55 15.30 14.17
C ALA A 184 6.50 16.61 13.36
N VAL A 185 7.61 16.99 12.72
CA VAL A 185 7.69 18.19 11.87
C VAL A 185 6.69 18.16 10.70
N CYS A 186 6.35 16.97 10.18
CA CYS A 186 5.40 16.81 9.09
C CYS A 186 4.06 16.25 9.56
N HIS A 187 4.09 15.22 10.42
CA HIS A 187 2.88 14.53 10.87
C HIS A 187 2.22 15.16 12.10
N GLY A 188 2.78 16.25 12.63
CA GLY A 188 2.31 16.90 13.84
C GLY A 188 2.75 16.18 15.12
N GLU A 189 2.79 16.92 16.23
CA GLU A 189 3.21 16.40 17.54
C GLU A 189 2.30 15.27 18.05
N ASP A 190 1.02 15.32 17.68
CA ASP A 190 0.00 14.33 18.02
C ASP A 190 -0.36 13.43 16.83
N GLY A 191 0.50 13.35 15.80
CA GLY A 191 0.29 12.48 14.63
C GLY A 191 -0.95 12.80 13.80
N GLN A 192 -1.54 13.98 13.99
CA GLN A 192 -2.78 14.45 13.37
C GLN A 192 -2.63 14.82 11.89
N GLY A 193 -1.40 14.85 11.38
CA GLY A 193 -1.07 15.25 10.03
C GLY A 193 -1.22 16.75 9.77
N GLN A 194 -1.05 17.13 8.51
CA GLN A 194 -1.25 18.48 8.02
C GLN A 194 -2.21 18.46 6.84
N ARG A 195 -3.38 19.10 6.98
CA ARG A 195 -4.36 19.22 5.90
C ARG A 195 -3.87 20.15 4.80
N LEU A 196 -4.36 19.91 3.59
CA LEU A 196 -4.28 20.89 2.51
C LEU A 196 -5.20 22.08 2.82
N ALA A 197 -4.90 23.25 2.24
CA ALA A 197 -5.69 24.47 2.46
C ALA A 197 -7.17 24.30 2.10
N ASP A 198 -7.43 23.51 1.05
CA ASP A 198 -8.76 22.98 0.74
C ASP A 198 -8.92 21.63 1.44
N SER A 199 -9.72 21.61 2.52
CA SER A 199 -9.93 20.41 3.34
C SER A 199 -10.57 19.25 2.58
N THR A 200 -11.27 19.51 1.48
CA THR A 200 -11.87 18.46 0.64
C THR A 200 -10.78 17.61 -0.04
N LYS A 201 -9.60 18.19 -0.26
CA LYS A 201 -8.45 17.49 -0.85
C LYS A 201 -7.67 16.63 0.14
N GLY A 202 -8.05 16.65 1.42
CA GLY A 202 -7.43 15.80 2.44
C GLY A 202 -6.13 16.37 2.99
N TYR A 203 -5.05 15.58 2.93
CA TYR A 203 -3.82 15.83 3.66
C TYR A 203 -2.59 16.00 2.78
N GLN A 204 -1.77 17.01 3.11
CA GLN A 204 -0.40 17.14 2.62
C GLN A 204 0.52 16.12 3.30
N TYR A 205 0.37 15.99 4.63
CA TYR A 205 0.99 14.94 5.42
C TYR A 205 -0.12 14.19 6.15
N PRO A 206 -0.29 12.88 5.91
CA PRO A 206 -1.45 12.14 6.43
C PRO A 206 -1.40 11.97 7.96
N PRO A 207 -2.57 11.87 8.62
CA PRO A 207 -2.65 11.47 10.01
C PRO A 207 -2.19 10.02 10.17
N LEU A 208 -1.32 9.77 11.15
CA LEU A 208 -0.76 8.44 11.42
C LEU A 208 -1.64 7.62 12.37
N TRP A 209 -2.44 8.30 13.19
CA TRP A 209 -3.44 7.72 14.09
C TRP A 209 -4.59 8.72 14.31
N GLY A 210 -5.50 8.40 15.23
CA GLY A 210 -6.70 9.20 15.47
C GLY A 210 -7.82 8.89 14.47
N PRO A 211 -8.96 9.60 14.57
CA PRO A 211 -10.21 9.23 13.92
C PRO A 211 -10.18 9.33 12.39
N ASP A 212 -9.25 10.09 11.81
CA ASP A 212 -9.16 10.31 10.36
C ASP A 212 -8.01 9.52 9.69
N SER A 213 -7.44 8.54 10.41
CA SER A 213 -6.38 7.67 9.89
C SER A 213 -6.93 6.32 9.41
N TYR A 214 -6.06 5.41 9.00
CA TYR A 214 -6.42 4.04 8.65
C TYR A 214 -6.93 3.27 9.87
N ASN A 215 -7.87 2.34 9.68
CA ASN A 215 -8.46 1.58 10.76
C ASN A 215 -7.58 0.43 11.27
N ASN A 216 -7.96 -0.15 12.40
CA ASN A 216 -7.23 -1.22 13.06
C ASN A 216 -7.11 -2.53 12.24
N GLY A 217 -7.91 -2.68 11.18
CA GLY A 217 -7.88 -3.80 10.25
C GLY A 217 -6.92 -3.61 9.07
N ALA A 218 -6.29 -2.43 8.93
CA ALA A 218 -5.37 -2.12 7.84
C ALA A 218 -4.03 -2.83 7.97
N GLY A 219 -3.39 -3.12 6.84
CA GLY A 219 -2.06 -3.72 6.82
C GLY A 219 -1.02 -2.84 7.52
N MET A 220 -1.15 -1.51 7.41
CA MET A 220 -0.29 -0.52 8.03
C MET A 220 -0.41 -0.48 9.56
N HIS A 221 -1.48 -1.02 10.15
CA HIS A 221 -1.61 -1.15 11.60
C HIS A 221 -0.74 -2.27 12.20
N ARG A 222 -0.11 -3.09 11.34
CA ARG A 222 0.79 -4.17 11.77
C ARG A 222 2.22 -3.67 11.86
N VAL A 223 2.87 -3.85 13.01
CA VAL A 223 4.20 -3.29 13.29
C VAL A 223 5.23 -3.67 12.22
N ILE A 224 5.31 -4.94 11.81
CA ILE A 224 6.30 -5.35 10.80
C ILE A 224 6.02 -4.69 9.45
N THR A 225 4.74 -4.55 9.07
CA THR A 225 4.38 -3.92 7.78
C THR A 225 4.69 -2.42 7.79
N ALA A 226 4.35 -1.71 8.88
CA ALA A 226 4.66 -0.30 9.03
C ALA A 226 6.18 -0.05 9.10
N ALA A 227 6.93 -0.88 9.82
CA ALA A 227 8.37 -0.76 9.92
C ALA A 227 9.05 -0.88 8.56
N GLN A 228 8.57 -1.78 7.70
CA GLN A 228 9.08 -1.92 6.33
C GLN A 228 8.74 -0.71 5.44
N PHE A 229 7.54 -0.15 5.56
CA PHE A 229 7.20 1.09 4.86
C PHE A 229 8.09 2.23 5.32
N ILE A 230 8.23 2.41 6.64
CA ILE A 230 9.06 3.46 7.26
C ILE A 230 10.51 3.32 6.81
N LYS A 231 11.09 2.13 6.92
CA LYS A 231 12.48 1.83 6.53
C LYS A 231 12.79 2.31 5.12
N GLY A 232 11.90 2.01 4.17
CA GLY A 232 12.15 2.29 2.75
C GLY A 232 11.72 3.66 2.27
N ASN A 233 10.94 4.42 3.06
CA ASN A 233 10.25 5.59 2.53
C ASN A 233 10.21 6.79 3.47
N MET A 234 10.57 6.62 4.75
CA MET A 234 10.50 7.67 5.75
C MET A 234 11.83 7.84 6.49
N PRO A 235 12.23 9.09 6.83
CA PRO A 235 11.55 10.35 6.53
C PRO A 235 11.50 10.70 5.04
N PHE A 236 10.40 11.31 4.61
CA PHE A 236 10.14 11.61 3.21
C PHE A 236 11.26 12.47 2.58
N GLY A 237 11.72 12.09 1.39
CA GLY A 237 12.81 12.76 0.68
C GLY A 237 14.21 12.49 1.24
N GLN A 238 14.34 11.75 2.35
CA GLN A 238 15.63 11.40 2.96
C GLN A 238 15.91 9.90 2.98
N ALA A 239 14.87 9.06 2.93
CA ALA A 239 14.98 7.61 2.86
C ALA A 239 14.44 7.09 1.53
N THR A 240 15.17 6.12 0.97
CA THR A 240 14.71 5.28 -0.14
C THR A 240 14.88 3.81 0.24
N TRP A 241 14.27 2.91 -0.53
CA TRP A 241 14.29 1.47 -0.25
C TRP A 241 15.70 0.87 -0.36
N ASP A 242 16.58 1.49 -1.15
CA ASP A 242 17.98 1.15 -1.38
C ASP A 242 18.96 2.00 -0.55
N ASN A 243 18.54 3.16 -0.07
CA ASN A 243 19.31 4.01 0.86
C ASN A 243 18.43 4.43 2.06
N PRO A 244 18.16 3.49 2.99
CA PRO A 244 17.30 3.75 4.13
C PRO A 244 18.01 4.64 5.17
N LYS A 245 17.29 5.63 5.71
CA LYS A 245 17.84 6.49 6.77
C LYS A 245 17.87 5.82 8.15
N LEU A 246 16.79 5.11 8.49
CA LEU A 246 16.66 4.44 9.78
C LEU A 246 17.18 3.01 9.70
N SER A 247 17.74 2.49 10.79
CA SER A 247 18.01 1.06 10.95
C SER A 247 16.71 0.25 11.03
N ASP A 248 16.82 -1.08 10.89
CA ASP A 248 15.67 -1.98 10.97
C ASP A 248 15.02 -1.93 12.37
N GLU A 249 15.84 -1.86 13.42
CA GLU A 249 15.38 -1.74 14.81
C GLU A 249 14.71 -0.38 15.07
N GLU A 250 15.27 0.73 14.56
CA GLU A 250 14.64 2.05 14.72
C GLU A 250 13.30 2.13 14.02
N ALA A 251 13.20 1.65 12.78
CA ALA A 251 11.95 1.59 12.04
C ALA A 251 10.90 0.70 12.76
N TYR A 252 11.36 -0.39 13.39
CA TYR A 252 10.53 -1.29 14.19
C TYR A 252 9.94 -0.61 15.44
N HIS A 253 10.78 0.05 16.24
CA HIS A 253 10.31 0.77 17.44
C HIS A 253 9.40 1.94 17.08
N LEU A 254 9.74 2.69 16.03
CA LEU A 254 8.92 3.80 15.53
C LEU A 254 7.55 3.32 15.04
N ALA A 255 7.51 2.22 14.26
CA ALA A 255 6.26 1.61 13.82
C ALA A 255 5.38 1.15 14.99
N GLY A 256 6.01 0.57 16.01
CA GLY A 256 5.33 0.15 17.23
C GLY A 256 4.75 1.32 18.02
N TYR A 257 5.46 2.44 18.11
CA TYR A 257 4.95 3.68 18.70
C TYR A 257 3.75 4.24 17.94
N ILE A 258 3.85 4.39 16.61
CA ILE A 258 2.75 4.87 15.76
C ILE A 258 1.49 3.99 15.89
N ASN A 259 1.65 2.67 15.92
CA ASN A 259 0.55 1.72 16.04
C ASN A 259 0.15 1.42 17.50
N SER A 260 0.69 2.16 18.48
CA SER A 260 0.24 2.09 19.87
C SER A 260 -1.03 2.91 20.11
N PHE A 261 -1.28 3.93 19.27
CA PHE A 261 -2.38 4.88 19.41
C PHE A 261 -3.71 4.37 18.85
N GLU A 262 -4.80 4.94 19.40
CA GLU A 262 -6.17 4.67 18.97
C GLU A 262 -6.45 5.16 17.54
N ARG A 263 -7.35 4.44 16.87
CA ARG A 263 -7.78 4.65 15.49
C ARG A 263 -9.15 4.01 15.26
N PRO A 264 -9.80 4.24 14.10
CA PRO A 264 -11.09 3.64 13.82
C PRO A 264 -11.06 2.11 13.95
N GLN A 265 -12.17 1.56 14.43
CA GLN A 265 -12.31 0.13 14.68
C GLN A 265 -13.12 -0.50 13.54
N LYS A 266 -12.49 -1.41 12.82
CA LYS A 266 -13.17 -2.20 11.79
C LYS A 266 -14.05 -3.26 12.44
N SER A 267 -15.28 -3.36 11.97
CA SER A 267 -16.19 -4.45 12.36
C SER A 267 -15.80 -5.79 11.73
N ASN A 268 -16.20 -6.89 12.38
CA ASN A 268 -16.06 -8.26 11.89
C ASN A 268 -14.61 -8.75 11.67
N LEU A 269 -13.65 -8.26 12.46
CA LEU A 269 -12.24 -8.68 12.35
C LEU A 269 -12.02 -10.15 12.72
N GLU A 270 -12.92 -10.74 13.51
CA GLU A 270 -12.93 -12.17 13.83
C GLU A 270 -13.18 -13.07 12.61
N LYS A 271 -13.73 -12.51 11.52
CA LYS A 271 -13.93 -13.22 10.24
C LYS A 271 -12.73 -13.12 9.30
N ASP A 272 -11.76 -12.25 9.61
CA ASP A 272 -10.52 -12.19 8.85
C ASP A 272 -9.66 -13.43 9.14
N TYR A 273 -9.09 -14.00 8.07
CA TYR A 273 -8.28 -15.22 8.10
C TYR A 273 -9.07 -16.44 8.61
N PRO A 274 -10.03 -16.97 7.82
CA PRO A 274 -10.79 -18.17 8.19
C PRO A 274 -9.89 -19.35 8.58
N ASP A 275 -8.75 -19.51 7.90
CA ASP A 275 -7.63 -20.31 8.43
C ASP A 275 -6.71 -19.39 9.25
N LEU A 276 -6.81 -19.50 10.58
CA LEU A 276 -6.03 -18.69 11.53
C LEU A 276 -4.51 -18.88 11.35
N LYS A 277 -4.05 -19.99 10.77
CA LYS A 277 -2.61 -20.20 10.49
C LYS A 277 -2.10 -19.27 9.40
N LEU A 278 -2.97 -18.74 8.55
CA LEU A 278 -2.63 -17.75 7.53
C LEU A 278 -2.61 -16.32 8.07
N LYS A 279 -3.08 -16.09 9.32
CA LYS A 279 -3.02 -14.78 9.97
C LYS A 279 -1.57 -14.37 10.20
N PRO A 280 -1.14 -13.21 9.71
CA PRO A 280 0.26 -12.82 9.86
C PRO A 280 0.62 -12.48 11.31
N VAL A 281 1.88 -12.71 11.68
CA VAL A 281 2.30 -12.74 13.10
C VAL A 281 2.13 -11.40 13.81
N SER A 282 2.24 -10.30 13.08
CA SER A 282 2.10 -8.94 13.62
C SER A 282 0.67 -8.38 13.52
N THR A 283 -0.33 -9.26 13.35
CA THR A 283 -1.75 -8.85 13.35
C THR A 283 -2.19 -8.59 14.80
N PRO A 284 -2.54 -7.34 15.16
CA PRO A 284 -2.75 -6.94 16.56
C PRO A 284 -4.16 -7.30 17.09
N TYR A 285 -4.91 -8.14 16.38
CA TYR A 285 -6.25 -8.58 16.76
C TYR A 285 -6.44 -10.08 16.53
N GLY A 286 -7.11 -10.70 17.49
CA GLY A 286 -7.41 -12.13 17.50
C GLY A 286 -8.61 -12.50 16.63
N PRO A 287 -9.05 -13.77 16.70
CA PRO A 287 -8.37 -14.88 17.39
C PRO A 287 -7.07 -15.30 16.67
N TRP A 288 -6.20 -16.03 17.34
CA TRP A 288 -4.97 -16.62 16.77
C TRP A 288 -5.02 -18.15 16.89
N ALA A 289 -4.24 -18.86 16.08
CA ALA A 289 -4.16 -20.33 16.16
C ALA A 289 -3.25 -20.82 17.30
N ASP A 290 -2.48 -19.90 17.90
CA ASP A 290 -1.51 -20.14 18.95
C ASP A 290 -1.99 -19.56 20.30
N THR A 291 -1.15 -19.68 21.33
CA THR A 291 -1.44 -19.23 22.70
C THR A 291 -0.67 -17.97 23.11
N PHE A 292 0.03 -17.31 22.18
CA PHE A 292 0.77 -16.10 22.51
C PHE A 292 -0.19 -14.95 22.85
N SER A 293 0.28 -14.02 23.69
CA SER A 293 -0.57 -12.92 24.14
C SER A 293 -0.87 -11.93 23.01
N SER A 294 -2.01 -11.26 23.10
CA SER A 294 -2.35 -10.14 22.20
C SER A 294 -1.28 -9.05 22.20
N THR A 295 -0.68 -8.77 23.36
CA THR A 295 0.45 -7.85 23.52
C THR A 295 1.64 -8.27 22.68
N GLN A 296 1.98 -9.57 22.65
CA GLN A 296 3.09 -10.07 21.84
C GLN A 296 2.78 -10.03 20.34
N HIS A 297 1.55 -10.31 19.92
CA HIS A 297 1.13 -10.10 18.53
C HIS A 297 1.13 -8.62 18.11
N LYS A 298 0.92 -7.70 19.06
CA LYS A 298 0.96 -6.25 18.81
C LYS A 298 2.39 -5.72 18.78
N TYR A 299 3.26 -6.15 19.69
CA TYR A 299 4.56 -5.51 19.95
C TYR A 299 5.78 -6.44 19.83
N GLY A 300 5.60 -7.72 19.55
CA GLY A 300 6.68 -8.71 19.57
C GLY A 300 7.15 -9.06 20.99
N PRO A 301 8.28 -9.78 21.13
CA PRO A 301 9.13 -10.28 20.03
C PRO A 301 8.36 -11.25 19.12
N PHE A 302 8.54 -11.06 17.81
CA PHE A 302 7.88 -11.87 16.78
C PHE A 302 8.61 -13.18 16.44
N PRO A 303 9.95 -13.28 16.50
CA PRO A 303 10.65 -14.53 16.18
C PRO A 303 10.14 -15.76 16.96
N PRO A 304 9.84 -15.70 18.27
CA PRO A 304 9.29 -16.85 18.99
C PRO A 304 7.94 -17.35 18.42
N ILE A 305 7.09 -16.43 17.94
CA ILE A 305 5.83 -16.81 17.27
C ILE A 305 6.16 -17.49 15.93
N MET A 306 7.08 -16.93 15.15
CA MET A 306 7.45 -17.48 13.85
C MET A 306 8.05 -18.89 13.98
N GLU A 307 8.91 -19.10 14.98
CA GLU A 307 9.51 -20.39 15.31
C GLU A 307 8.47 -21.42 15.72
N TYR A 308 7.50 -21.04 16.57
CA TYR A 308 6.39 -21.92 16.96
C TYR A 308 5.63 -22.45 15.74
N TYR A 309 5.23 -21.59 14.80
CA TYR A 309 4.51 -22.07 13.59
C TYR A 309 5.39 -22.92 12.67
N GLN A 310 6.69 -22.66 12.63
CA GLN A 310 7.62 -23.47 11.85
C GLN A 310 7.78 -24.87 12.46
N GLN A 311 7.82 -24.98 13.79
CA GLN A 311 7.97 -26.25 14.51
C GLN A 311 6.67 -27.06 14.51
N GLU A 312 5.54 -26.43 14.83
CA GLU A 312 4.25 -27.11 15.00
C GLU A 312 3.54 -27.42 13.68
N TYR A 313 3.71 -26.57 12.68
CA TYR A 313 2.95 -26.67 11.42
C TYR A 313 3.83 -26.75 10.17
N GLY A 314 5.16 -26.65 10.30
CA GLY A 314 6.06 -26.53 9.14
C GLY A 314 5.85 -25.25 8.34
N LEU A 315 5.22 -24.22 8.93
CA LEU A 315 4.83 -23.00 8.24
C LEU A 315 5.84 -21.88 8.48
N THR A 316 6.44 -21.38 7.39
CA THR A 316 7.22 -20.14 7.43
C THR A 316 6.27 -18.94 7.47
N LYS A 317 6.09 -18.39 8.67
CA LYS A 317 5.23 -17.23 8.88
C LYS A 317 5.85 -15.96 8.29
N ASN A 318 4.98 -15.02 7.90
CA ASN A 318 5.36 -13.72 7.38
C ASN A 318 4.54 -12.59 8.02
N LYS A 319 4.75 -11.36 7.48
CA LYS A 319 4.29 -10.06 7.98
C LYS A 319 2.80 -9.77 7.88
#